data_AF-A0A355IV81-F1
#
_entry.id   AF-A0A355IV81-F1
#
_cell.length_a   1.000
_cell.length_b   1.000
_cell.length_c   1.000
_cell.angle_alpha   90.00
_cell.angle_beta   90.00
_cell.angle_gamma   90.00
#
_symmetry.space_group_name_H-M   'P 1'
#
loop_
_entity.id
_entity.type
_entity.pdbx_description
1 polymer ?
#
loop_
_entity_poly.entity_id
_entity_poly.type
_entity_poly.pdbx_seq_one_letter_code
_entity_poly.pdbx_strand_id
1 'polypeptide(L)'
;MLFALSTSCENEEYEYLPPTFLKISGVASVTANSSKDYYTFYLDDADYVWTVPTGASITSGQGTSHVVVHFGTTGGTISVEAQGMKAEKAITVN
;
A
#
# COMPACT_ATOMS: atom_id res chain seq x y z
N MET A 1 40.93 -36.87 -25.67
CA MET A 1 39.63 -37.46 -25.30
C MET A 1 38.87 -36.40 -24.52
N LEU A 2 37.82 -35.88 -25.16
CA LEU A 2 36.75 -34.98 -24.71
C LEU A 2 37.03 -33.98 -23.56
N PHE A 3 37.13 -32.70 -23.91
CA PHE A 3 36.80 -31.60 -22.99
C PHE A 3 35.29 -31.59 -22.78
N ALA A 4 34.83 -31.88 -21.57
CA ALA A 4 33.46 -31.58 -21.20
C ALA A 4 33.40 -30.10 -20.78
N LEU A 5 33.01 -29.21 -21.71
CA LEU A 5 32.48 -27.90 -21.34
C LEU A 5 31.04 -28.13 -20.89
N SER A 6 30.84 -28.40 -19.60
CA SER A 6 29.50 -28.24 -19.02
C SER A 6 29.20 -26.75 -18.93
N THR A 7 28.60 -26.21 -19.98
CA THR A 7 27.88 -24.94 -19.87
C THR A 7 26.58 -25.26 -19.13
N SER A 8 26.64 -25.34 -17.81
CA SER A 8 25.46 -25.12 -16.97
C SER A 8 25.29 -23.62 -16.84
N CYS A 9 24.70 -22.99 -17.86
CA CYS A 9 24.01 -21.74 -17.60
C CYS A 9 22.73 -22.16 -16.91
N GLU A 10 22.75 -22.26 -15.57
CA GLU A 10 21.53 -22.42 -14.81
C GLU A 10 20.68 -21.20 -15.17
N ASN A 11 19.54 -21.45 -15.82
CA ASN A 11 18.53 -20.44 -15.99
C ASN A 11 18.02 -20.15 -14.58
N GLU A 12 18.59 -19.14 -13.92
CA GLU A 12 18.01 -18.56 -12.73
C GLU A 12 16.63 -18.04 -13.13
N GLU A 13 15.60 -18.74 -12.70
CA GLU A 13 14.21 -18.31 -12.86
C GLU A 13 14.04 -17.07 -11.97
N TYR A 14 14.32 -15.90 -12.53
CA TYR A 14 14.09 -14.64 -11.86
C TYR A 14 12.58 -14.43 -11.76
N GLU A 15 12.02 -14.70 -10.58
CA GLU A 15 10.66 -14.28 -10.26
C GLU A 15 10.58 -12.76 -10.43
N TYR A 16 9.76 -12.32 -11.39
CA TYR A 16 9.45 -10.91 -11.54
C TYR A 16 8.58 -10.47 -10.36
N LEU A 17 9.20 -9.82 -9.38
CA LEU A 17 8.46 -9.12 -8.34
C LEU A 17 7.98 -7.77 -8.92
N PRO A 18 6.66 -7.46 -8.84
CA PRO A 18 6.18 -6.15 -9.27
C PRO A 18 6.84 -5.05 -8.41
N PRO A 19 7.17 -3.89 -8.99
CA PRO A 19 7.81 -2.80 -8.25
C PRO A 19 6.86 -2.24 -7.17
N THR A 20 7.25 -2.33 -5.89
CA THR A 20 6.51 -1.75 -4.77
C THR A 20 7.08 -0.37 -4.41
N PHE A 21 6.67 0.68 -5.12
CA PHE A 21 7.10 2.06 -4.82
C PHE A 21 6.10 2.83 -3.94
N LEU A 22 4.83 2.41 -3.95
CA LEU A 22 3.77 3.12 -3.24
C LEU A 22 3.90 2.94 -1.72
N LYS A 23 3.71 4.01 -0.94
CA LYS A 23 3.73 3.97 0.52
C LYS A 23 2.66 4.87 1.11
N ILE A 24 2.12 4.51 2.29
CA ILE A 24 1.16 5.34 3.02
C ILE A 24 1.87 6.06 4.18
N SER A 25 1.81 7.39 4.16
CA SER A 25 2.26 8.28 5.22
C SER A 25 1.08 8.74 6.09
N GLY A 26 1.33 8.92 7.38
CA GLY A 26 0.31 9.25 8.38
C GLY A 26 0.60 8.57 9.72
N VAL A 27 -0.19 8.91 10.75
CA VAL A 27 -0.07 8.31 12.08
C VAL A 27 -0.50 6.85 12.07
N ALA A 28 0.25 5.99 12.78
CA ALA A 28 -0.10 4.57 12.95
C ALA A 28 -0.96 4.33 14.20
N SER A 29 -0.89 5.22 15.19
CA SER A 29 -1.71 5.17 16.41
C SER A 29 -2.70 6.32 16.37
N VAL A 30 -3.99 6.01 16.38
CA VAL A 30 -5.07 6.99 16.33
C VAL A 30 -5.92 6.90 17.59
N THR A 31 -6.54 8.01 17.97
CA THR A 31 -7.51 8.03 19.06
C THR A 31 -8.87 7.59 18.53
N ALA A 32 -9.61 6.82 19.30
CA ALA A 32 -10.97 6.42 18.93
C ALA A 32 -11.86 7.62 18.55
N ASN A 33 -12.72 7.44 17.54
CA ASN A 33 -13.68 8.44 17.07
C ASN A 33 -13.03 9.75 16.58
N SER A 34 -11.83 9.66 15.98
CA SER A 34 -11.10 10.81 15.45
C SER A 34 -10.80 10.68 13.96
N SER A 35 -10.69 11.83 13.29
CA SER A 35 -10.28 11.91 11.89
C SER A 35 -8.79 12.17 11.75
N LYS A 36 -8.14 11.51 10.78
CA LYS A 36 -6.72 11.67 10.46
C LYS A 36 -6.49 11.71 8.95
N ASP A 37 -5.50 12.49 8.56
CA ASP A 37 -5.02 12.57 7.21
C ASP A 37 -4.02 11.45 6.89
N TYR A 38 -4.18 10.86 5.71
CA TYR A 38 -3.23 9.92 5.12
C TYR A 38 -2.86 10.34 3.71
N TYR A 39 -1.60 10.10 3.36
CA TYR A 39 -1.03 10.53 2.10
C TYR A 39 -0.30 9.36 1.45
N THR A 40 -0.31 9.33 0.12
CA THR A 40 0.60 8.49 -0.66
C THR A 40 1.35 9.34 -1.69
N PHE A 41 2.22 8.71 -2.48
CA PHE A 41 2.91 9.41 -3.55
C PHE A 41 1.90 9.88 -4.60
N TYR A 42 2.00 11.15 -4.99
CA TYR A 42 1.29 11.66 -6.15
C TYR A 42 1.88 11.04 -7.41
N LEU A 43 0.99 10.52 -8.25
CA LEU A 43 1.25 9.93 -9.54
C LEU A 43 0.33 10.66 -10.51
N ASP A 44 0.89 11.13 -11.61
CA ASP A 44 0.13 11.83 -12.63
C ASP A 44 -0.84 10.85 -13.31
N ASP A 45 -2.07 11.31 -13.59
CA ASP A 45 -3.15 10.51 -14.18
C ASP A 45 -3.39 9.15 -13.49
N ALA A 46 -3.27 9.10 -12.16
CA ALA A 46 -3.55 7.90 -11.38
C ALA A 46 -4.91 7.94 -10.68
N ASP A 47 -5.68 6.86 -10.82
CA ASP A 47 -6.84 6.58 -9.98
C ASP A 47 -6.40 5.91 -8.67
N TYR A 48 -6.75 6.52 -7.54
CA TYR A 48 -6.46 5.99 -6.21
C TYR A 48 -7.67 5.29 -5.60
N VAL A 49 -7.52 4.01 -5.28
CA VAL A 49 -8.54 3.23 -4.57
C VAL A 49 -8.10 3.04 -3.13
N TRP A 50 -8.67 3.83 -2.23
CA TRP A 50 -8.43 3.69 -0.80
C TRP A 50 -9.45 2.76 -0.14
N THR A 51 -8.95 1.84 0.69
CA THR A 51 -9.76 0.95 1.53
C THR A 51 -9.36 1.15 2.98
N VAL A 52 -10.37 1.23 3.86
CA VAL A 52 -10.22 1.45 5.30
C VAL A 52 -10.79 0.25 6.07
N PRO A 53 -10.32 -0.01 7.30
CA PRO A 53 -10.78 -1.15 8.07
C PRO A 53 -12.25 -1.02 8.48
N THR A 54 -12.88 -2.14 8.86
CA THR A 54 -14.24 -2.16 9.39
C THR A 54 -14.39 -1.21 10.58
N GLY A 55 -15.39 -0.35 10.53
CA GLY A 55 -15.63 0.66 11.57
C GLY A 55 -14.88 1.98 11.35
N ALA A 56 -14.11 2.11 10.27
CA ALA A 56 -13.61 3.38 9.77
C ALA A 56 -14.34 3.78 8.47
N SER A 57 -14.33 5.07 8.15
CA SER A 57 -14.90 5.62 6.92
C SER A 57 -14.02 6.71 6.33
N ILE A 58 -13.90 6.77 5.02
CA ILE A 58 -13.24 7.87 4.33
C ILE A 58 -14.19 9.06 4.29
N THR A 59 -13.83 10.16 4.93
CA THR A 59 -14.61 11.39 4.97
C THR A 59 -14.45 12.21 3.69
N SER A 60 -13.25 12.21 3.11
CA SER A 60 -12.94 12.92 1.87
C SER A 60 -11.67 12.40 1.21
N GLY A 61 -11.47 12.76 -0.07
CA GLY A 61 -10.22 12.53 -0.81
C GLY A 61 -10.13 11.20 -1.55
N GLN A 62 -11.19 10.39 -1.58
CA GLN A 62 -11.23 9.17 -2.40
C GLN A 62 -10.93 9.49 -3.87
N GLY A 63 -10.17 8.63 -4.54
CA GLY A 63 -9.69 8.90 -5.91
C GLY A 63 -8.47 9.82 -5.98
N THR A 64 -7.92 10.29 -4.85
CA THR A 64 -6.76 11.19 -4.83
C THR A 64 -5.60 10.63 -3.99
N SER A 65 -4.42 11.25 -4.06
CA SER A 65 -3.25 10.84 -3.27
C SER A 65 -3.35 11.19 -1.77
N HIS A 66 -4.42 11.87 -1.34
CA HIS A 66 -4.66 12.29 0.05
C HIS A 66 -6.10 11.94 0.46
N VAL A 67 -6.24 11.31 1.63
CA VAL A 67 -7.56 11.01 2.19
C VAL A 67 -7.65 11.44 3.64
N VAL A 68 -8.86 11.84 4.04
CA VAL A 68 -9.22 12.02 5.44
C VAL A 68 -10.03 10.81 5.87
N VAL A 69 -9.53 10.07 6.84
CA VAL A 69 -10.18 8.87 7.38
C VAL A 69 -10.69 9.16 8.78
N HIS A 70 -11.98 8.92 9.02
CA HIS A 70 -12.58 8.90 10.34
C HIS A 70 -12.54 7.47 10.88
N PHE A 71 -11.91 7.27 12.04
CA PHE A 71 -11.84 5.98 12.70
C PHE A 71 -12.88 5.88 13.81
N GLY A 72 -13.54 4.72 13.91
CA GLY A 72 -14.30 4.32 15.10
C GLY A 72 -13.39 3.86 16.24
N THR A 73 -13.72 2.72 16.84
CA THR A 73 -12.99 2.15 18.00
C THR A 73 -12.06 1.00 17.66
N THR A 74 -12.06 0.54 16.41
CA THR A 74 -11.34 -0.67 15.98
C THR A 74 -10.23 -0.28 15.00
N GLY A 75 -9.00 -0.70 15.32
CA GLY A 75 -7.87 -0.58 14.41
C GLY A 75 -7.94 -1.58 13.25
N GLY A 76 -7.03 -1.46 12.31
CA GLY A 76 -6.93 -2.37 11.17
C GLY A 76 -6.01 -1.81 10.10
N THR A 77 -6.11 -2.34 8.88
CA THR A 77 -5.22 -1.96 7.79
C THR A 77 -5.90 -0.95 6.88
N ILE A 78 -5.22 0.16 6.61
CA ILE A 78 -5.53 1.01 5.46
C ILE A 78 -4.72 0.51 4.28
N SER A 79 -5.36 0.39 3.12
CA SER A 79 -4.68 0.11 1.86
C SER A 79 -5.00 1.16 0.81
N VAL A 80 -4.06 1.38 -0.10
CA VAL A 80 -4.28 2.16 -1.32
C VAL A 80 -3.71 1.41 -2.50
N GLU A 81 -4.47 1.41 -3.59
CA GLU A 81 -4.05 0.89 -4.88
C GLU A 81 -4.06 2.02 -5.92
N ALA A 82 -2.99 2.12 -6.70
CA ALA A 82 -2.87 3.09 -7.79
C ALA A 82 -1.92 2.56 -8.87
N GLN A 83 -2.32 2.64 -10.15
CA GLN A 83 -1.55 2.16 -11.30
C GLN A 83 -0.96 0.73 -11.13
N GLY A 84 -1.72 -0.18 -10.49
CA GLY A 84 -1.29 -1.56 -10.24
C GLY A 84 -0.27 -1.73 -9.09
N MET A 85 0.11 -0.64 -8.42
CA MET A 85 0.88 -0.69 -7.18
C MET A 85 -0.05 -0.66 -5.97
N LYS A 86 0.34 -1.36 -4.91
CA LYS A 86 -0.40 -1.42 -3.65
C LYS A 86 0.47 -1.00 -2.49
N ALA A 87 -0.10 -0.25 -1.55
CA ALA A 87 0.51 0.08 -0.27
C ALA A 87 -0.45 -0.19 0.87
N GLU A 88 0.10 -0.59 2.02
CA GLU A 88 -0.66 -0.91 3.22
C GLU A 88 -0.05 -0.28 4.45
N LYS A 89 -0.90 0.00 5.44
CA LYS A 89 -0.48 0.51 6.74
C LYS A 89 -1.40 -0.01 7.84
N ALA A 90 -0.82 -0.69 8.81
CA ALA A 90 -1.53 -1.09 10.03
C ALA A 90 -1.74 0.11 10.94
N ILE A 91 -2.98 0.28 11.42
CA ILE A 91 -3.42 1.33 12.33
C ILE A 91 -3.94 0.70 13.62
N THR A 92 -3.47 1.21 14.75
CA THR A 92 -3.98 0.88 16.08
C THR A 92 -4.84 2.03 16.58
N VAL A 93 -6.07 1.72 17.01
CA VAL A 93 -6.94 2.68 17.68
C VAL A 93 -6.77 2.49 19.19
N ASN A 94 -6.48 3.57 19.91
CA ASN A 94 -6.39 3.61 21.38
C ASN A 94 -7.49 4.50 21.97
#